data_AF-A0A6N7BIH3-F1
#
_entry.id   AF-A0A6N7BIH3-F1
#
_cell.length_a   1.000
_cell.length_b   1.000
_cell.length_c   1.000
_cell.angle_alpha   90.00
_cell.angle_beta   90.00
_cell.angle_gamma   90.00
#
_symmetry.space_group_name_H-M   'P 1'
#
loop_
_entity.id
_entity.type
_entity.pdbx_description
1 polymer ?
#
loop_
_entity_poly.entity_id
_entity_poly.type
_entity_poly.pdbx_seq_one_letter_code
_entity_poly.pdbx_strand_id
1 'polypeptide(L)' 'MRIYSGNMRGEKYLGNKRKLEIHDLDNEKSLCLVNNIVFAKQDVPFNSLNEARKQQYKNCSYCIGNLNR' A
#
# COMPACT_ATOMS: atom_id res chain seq x y z
N MET A 1 -1.53 -12.60 -3.16
CA MET A 1 -2.68 -13.07 -3.95
C MET A 1 -3.40 -11.80 -4.33
N ARG A 2 -3.20 -11.24 -5.54
CA ARG A 2 -3.61 -9.85 -5.84
C ARG A 2 -5.10 -9.63 -5.57
N ILE A 3 -5.41 -8.83 -4.56
CA ILE A 3 -6.78 -8.55 -4.12
C ILE A 3 -7.30 -7.36 -4.94
N TYR A 4 -7.97 -7.64 -6.05
CA TYR A 4 -8.58 -6.64 -6.94
C TYR A 4 -9.93 -6.11 -6.42
N SER A 5 -10.05 -5.83 -5.11
CA SER A 5 -11.29 -5.29 -4.54
C SER A 5 -11.03 -3.89 -3.96
N GLY A 6 -11.45 -2.85 -4.68
CA GLY A 6 -11.28 -1.44 -4.32
C GLY A 6 -11.17 -0.54 -5.55
N ASN A 7 -10.81 0.73 -5.37
CA ASN A 7 -10.61 1.72 -6.44
C ASN A 7 -9.32 1.47 -7.26
N MET A 8 -8.79 0.24 -7.18
CA MET A 8 -7.53 -0.20 -7.76
C MET A 8 -7.80 -0.86 -9.12
N ARG A 9 -7.65 -0.10 -10.20
CA ARG A 9 -7.81 -0.50 -11.61
C ARG A 9 -6.53 -1.09 -12.23
N GLY A 10 -5.53 -1.43 -11.42
CA GLY A 10 -4.25 -1.97 -11.87
C GLY A 10 -3.03 -1.41 -11.13
N GLU A 11 -3.27 -0.55 -10.14
CA GLU A 11 -2.24 0.04 -9.30
C GLU A 11 -1.53 -1.04 -8.49
N LYS A 12 -0.20 -0.94 -8.47
CA LYS A 12 0.68 -1.87 -7.75
C LYS A 12 0.74 -1.57 -6.25
N TYR A 13 0.48 -0.33 -5.86
CA TYR A 13 0.66 0.11 -4.50
C TYR A 13 -0.63 0.66 -3.89
N LEU A 14 -0.81 0.39 -2.60
CA LEU A 14 -1.93 0.86 -1.80
C LEU A 14 -1.42 1.74 -0.67
N GLY A 15 -1.83 3.00 -0.68
CA GLY A 15 -1.62 3.94 0.42
C GLY A 15 -2.67 3.79 1.50
N ASN A 16 -2.24 3.84 2.75
CA ASN A 16 -3.08 3.92 3.92
C ASN A 16 -3.20 5.38 4.35
N LYS A 17 -4.34 6.02 4.09
CA LYS A 17 -4.55 7.44 4.42
C LYS A 17 -4.46 7.73 5.94
N ARG A 18 -4.74 6.75 6.79
CA ARG A 18 -4.72 6.93 8.26
C ARG A 18 -3.32 6.89 8.85
N LYS A 19 -2.47 6.00 8.36
CA LYS A 19 -1.08 5.87 8.83
C LYS A 19 -0.07 6.62 7.96
N LEU A 20 -0.50 7.10 6.78
CA LEU A 20 0.36 7.63 5.72
C LEU A 20 1.45 6.63 5.37
N GLU A 21 1.08 5.35 5.22
CA GLU A 21 1.98 4.26 4.85
C GLU A 21 1.56 3.70 3.49
N ILE A 22 2.52 3.48 2.59
CA ILE A 22 2.29 2.79 1.32
C ILE A 22 2.61 1.31 1.48
N HIS A 23 1.82 0.46 0.85
CA HIS A 23 1.93 -0.99 0.83
C HIS A 23 2.07 -1.47 -0.61
N ASP A 24 2.87 -2.52 -0.84
CA ASP A 24 2.97 -3.20 -2.13
C ASP A 24 1.99 -4.38 -2.16
N LEU A 25 1.08 -4.40 -3.13
CA LEU A 25 0.09 -5.46 -3.29
C LEU A 25 0.71 -6.73 -3.91
N ASP A 26 1.82 -6.60 -4.64
CA ASP A 26 2.55 -7.76 -5.16
C ASP A 26 3.32 -8.48 -4.06
N ASN A 27 3.82 -7.74 -3.07
CA ASN A 27 4.60 -8.26 -1.96
C ASN A 27 3.89 -8.07 -0.60
N GLU A 28 2.56 -8.08 -0.62
CA GLU A 28 1.75 -7.94 0.58
C GLU A 28 2.06 -9.06 1.58
N LYS A 29 2.14 -8.69 2.86
CA LYS A 29 2.30 -9.65 3.96
C LYS A 29 1.05 -9.62 4.82
N SER A 30 0.72 -10.72 5.49
CA SER A 30 -0.41 -10.79 6.44
C SER A 30 -0.33 -9.69 7.51
N LEU A 31 0.89 -9.29 7.91
CA LEU A 31 1.17 -8.21 8.85
C LEU A 31 0.83 -6.80 8.34
N CYS A 32 0.67 -6.62 7.02
CA CYS A 32 0.31 -5.33 6.43
C CYS A 32 -1.17 -4.96 6.67
N LEU A 33 -2.01 -5.95 7.00
CA LEU A 33 -3.44 -5.77 7.27
C LEU A 33 -4.17 -5.00 6.14
N VAL A 34 -3.77 -5.19 4.87
CA VAL A 34 -4.31 -4.47 3.71
C VAL A 34 -5.84 -4.60 3.62
N ASN A 35 -6.38 -5.78 3.90
CA ASN A 35 -7.82 -6.02 3.96
C ASN A 35 -8.54 -5.08 4.93
N ASN A 36 -7.96 -4.79 6.10
CA ASN A 36 -8.56 -3.85 7.06
C ASN A 36 -8.55 -2.41 6.53
N ILE A 37 -7.52 -2.04 5.76
CA ILE A 37 -7.41 -0.71 5.16
C ILE A 37 -8.47 -0.52 4.08
N VAL A 38 -8.63 -1.51 3.19
CA VAL A 38 -9.65 -1.54 2.15
C VAL A 38 -11.06 -1.57 2.76
N PHE A 39 -11.28 -2.41 3.78
CA PHE A 39 -12.58 -2.49 4.45
C PHE A 39 -12.94 -1.17 5.15
N ALA A 40 -11.95 -0.47 5.70
CA ALA A 40 -12.10 0.87 6.28
C ALA A 40 -12.22 1.98 5.22
N LYS A 41 -12.13 1.67 3.92
CA LYS A 41 -12.10 2.64 2.81
C LYS A 41 -11.02 3.72 2.98
N GLN A 42 -9.87 3.32 3.53
CA GLN A 42 -8.70 4.17 3.73
C GLN A 42 -7.60 3.86 2.72
N ASP A 43 -7.89 3.02 1.74
CA ASP A 43 -7.04 2.66 0.62
C ASP A 43 -6.96 3.81 -0.40
N VAL A 44 -5.74 4.18 -0.74
CA VAL A 44 -5.42 5.16 -1.78
C VAL A 44 -4.62 4.43 -2.85
N PRO A 45 -5.17 4.22 -4.06
CA PRO A 45 -4.46 3.54 -5.12
C PRO A 45 -3.29 4.42 -5.60
N PHE A 46 -2.11 3.80 -5.75
CA PHE A 46 -0.90 4.46 -6.24
C PHE A 46 -0.23 3.65 -7.33
N ASN A 47 0.10 4.31 -8.45
CA ASN A 47 0.84 3.69 -9.53
C ASN A 47 2.33 3.57 -9.22
N SER A 48 2.87 4.42 -8.34
CA SER A 48 4.30 4.46 -8.04
C SER A 48 4.59 4.94 -6.62
N LEU A 49 5.64 4.38 -6.00
CA LEU A 49 6.13 4.82 -4.69
C LEU A 49 6.50 6.31 -4.67
N ASN A 50 7.01 6.83 -5.78
CA ASN A 50 7.40 8.22 -5.89
C ASN A 50 6.20 9.17 -5.76
N GLU A 51 5.06 8.80 -6.35
CA GLU A 51 3.82 9.57 -6.25
C GLU A 51 3.30 9.61 -4.81
N ALA A 52 3.33 8.47 -4.13
CA ALA A 52 2.95 8.38 -2.73
C ALA A 52 3.89 9.16 -1.81
N ARG A 53 5.21 9.12 -2.06
CA ARG A 53 6.20 9.92 -1.31
C ARG A 53 5.99 11.42 -1.50
N LYS A 54 5.59 11.88 -2.70
CA LYS A 54 5.20 13.27 -2.92
C LYS A 54 4.00 13.66 -2.05
N GLN A 55 3.09 12.72 -1.81
CA GLN A 55 1.96 12.88 -0.89
C GLN A 55 2.32 12.58 0.58
N GLN A 56 3.62 12.54 0.91
CA GLN A 56 4.17 12.28 2.25
C GLN A 56 3.86 10.89 2.84
N TYR A 57 3.53 9.90 2.01
CA TYR A 57 3.41 8.52 2.45
C TYR A 57 4.79 7.88 2.64
N LYS A 58 4.92 7.10 3.70
CA LYS A 58 6.13 6.34 4.07
C LYS A 58 6.02 4.90 3.60
N ASN A 59 7.14 4.29 3.24
CA ASN A 59 7.15 2.90 2.82
C ASN A 59 6.84 1.98 4.02
N CYS A 60 5.85 1.10 3.89
CA CYS A 60 5.57 0.10 4.91
C CYS A 60 6.77 -0.83 5.06
N SER A 61 7.30 -0.95 6.29
CA SER A 61 8.47 -1.74 6.62
C SER A 61 8.32 -3.26 6.37
N TYR A 62 7.09 -3.75 6.20
CA TYR A 62 6.83 -5.19 6.02
C TYR A 62 6.80 -5.64 4.55
N CYS A 63 6.13 -4.88 3.69
CA CYS A 63 5.94 -5.26 2.27
C CYS A 63 6.88 -4.51 1.32
N ILE A 64 7.22 -3.26 1.63
CA ILE A 64 8.16 -2.45 0.84
C ILE A 64 9.50 -2.30 1.55
N GLY A 65 9.50 -2.46 2.88
CA GLY A 65 10.62 -2.25 3.78
C GLY A 65 11.94 -2.58 3.12
N ASN A 66 12.81 -1.57 3.07
CA ASN A 66 14.10 -1.61 2.42
C ASN A 66 14.72 -3.00 2.58
N LEU A 67 14.88 -3.72 1.47
CA LEU A 67 15.81 -4.85 1.33
C LEU A 67 17.27 -4.37 1.48
N ASN A 68 17.54 -3.50 2.45
CA ASN A 68 18.88 -3.16 2.82
C ASN A 68 19.27 -4.08 3.98
N ARG A 69 19.73 -5.26 3.52
CA ARG A 69 20.85 -6.04 4.05
C ARG A 69 20.58 -7.01 5.19
#